data_AF-A0A7W7D5H4-F1
#
_entry.id   AF-A0A7W7D5H4-F1
#
_cell.length_a   1.000
_cell.length_b   1.000
_cell.length_c   1.000
_cell.angle_alpha   90.00
_cell.angle_beta   90.00
_cell.angle_gamma   90.00
#
_symmetry.space_group_name_H-M   'P 1'
#
loop_
_entity.id
_entity.type
_entity.pdbx_description
1 polymer ?
#
loop_
_entity_poly.entity_id
_entity_poly.type
_entity_poly.pdbx_seq_one_letter_code
_entity_poly.pdbx_strand_id
1 'polypeptide(L)'
;MTPSNPAFEQFAKTIVARVEEDLCDYGPDEQAARVVEALTKFNTHTPITPALPGEMVDLAGFGQAPVYFYGPEGKYCLLSEVAQALGMPIWEACKWARQQHLHALEDQREMDEERGDGLLGYACLRDYLDLRLWCVAEKSEINPATGQPRHIDYGDYLLSRDRLLAFIAASPWGKELMSNMSDLFAHGMKKFMSGTLNDVPVVRMNGDGTVIPASVDELFHTDLTEEQARAKALRGPNINLEEGE
;
A
#
# COMPACT_ATOMS: atom_id res chain seq x y z
N MET A 1 -17.55 29.20 -2.59
CA MET A 1 -16.87 28.34 -3.58
C MET A 1 -15.40 28.66 -3.54
N THR A 2 -14.58 27.77 -2.97
CA THR A 2 -13.12 27.85 -3.08
C THR A 2 -12.78 27.62 -4.55
N PRO A 3 -11.94 28.45 -5.21
CA PRO A 3 -11.55 28.21 -6.59
C PRO A 3 -10.93 26.81 -6.68
N SER A 4 -11.43 25.98 -7.60
CA SER A 4 -10.91 24.65 -7.85
C SER A 4 -9.46 24.75 -8.33
N ASN A 5 -8.60 23.89 -7.79
CA ASN A 5 -7.21 23.82 -8.21
C ASN A 5 -7.18 23.24 -9.64
N PRO A 6 -6.68 23.97 -10.66
CA PRO A 6 -6.68 23.48 -12.05
C PRO A 6 -5.91 22.17 -12.22
N ALA A 7 -4.93 21.89 -11.36
CA ALA A 7 -4.22 20.61 -11.37
C ALA A 7 -5.12 19.45 -10.91
N PHE A 8 -6.02 19.67 -9.95
CA PHE A 8 -6.97 18.64 -9.51
C PHE A 8 -7.99 18.34 -10.60
N GLU A 9 -8.48 19.37 -11.31
CA GLU A 9 -9.40 19.17 -12.43
C GLU A 9 -8.75 18.37 -13.56
N GLN A 10 -7.51 18.71 -13.93
CA GLN A 10 -6.78 18.01 -14.98
C GLN A 10 -6.52 16.54 -14.59
N PHE A 11 -6.10 16.31 -13.35
CA PHE A 11 -5.89 14.96 -12.82
C PHE A 11 -7.19 14.15 -12.82
N ALA A 12 -8.29 14.72 -12.30
CA ALA A 12 -9.60 14.07 -12.26
C ALA A 12 -10.09 13.66 -13.65
N LYS A 13 -10.03 14.56 -14.63
CA LYS A 13 -10.38 14.25 -16.03
C LYS A 13 -9.52 13.14 -16.60
N THR A 14 -8.22 13.14 -16.29
CA THR A 14 -7.28 12.12 -16.77
C THR A 14 -7.63 10.74 -16.22
N ILE A 15 -7.90 10.63 -14.91
CA ILE A 15 -8.21 9.31 -14.32
C ILE A 15 -9.60 8.80 -14.73
N VAL A 16 -10.59 9.69 -14.83
CA VAL A 16 -11.95 9.31 -15.25
C VAL A 16 -11.96 8.82 -16.70
N ALA A 17 -11.24 9.50 -17.60
CA ALA A 17 -11.14 9.10 -19.00
C ALA A 17 -10.49 7.70 -19.19
N ARG A 18 -9.66 7.26 -18.24
CA ARG A 18 -9.02 5.92 -18.29
C ARG A 18 -9.99 4.78 -17.97
N VAL A 19 -11.05 5.06 -17.23
CA VAL A 19 -12.03 4.06 -16.77
C VAL A 19 -13.44 4.41 -17.25
N GLU A 20 -13.56 5.17 -18.34
CA GLU A 20 -14.84 5.70 -18.83
C GLU A 20 -15.84 4.57 -19.13
N GLU A 21 -15.36 3.45 -19.66
CA GLU A 21 -16.17 2.26 -19.96
C GLU A 21 -16.69 1.54 -18.70
N ASP A 22 -15.99 1.70 -17.58
CA ASP A 22 -16.29 1.02 -16.31
C ASP A 22 -17.11 1.91 -15.35
N LEU A 23 -17.40 3.17 -15.71
CA LEU A 23 -18.12 4.09 -14.83
C LEU A 23 -19.53 3.58 -14.50
N CYS A 24 -19.93 3.74 -13.24
CA CYS A 24 -21.25 3.39 -12.75
C CYS A 24 -21.94 4.60 -12.10
N ASP A 25 -23.28 4.60 -12.12
CA ASP A 25 -24.21 5.59 -11.57
C ASP A 25 -24.12 7.04 -12.12
N TYR A 26 -22.96 7.47 -12.61
CA TYR A 26 -22.68 8.85 -13.00
C TYR A 26 -21.79 8.93 -14.23
N GLY A 27 -22.02 9.96 -15.05
CA GLY A 27 -21.19 10.24 -16.22
C GLY A 27 -19.81 10.84 -15.87
N PRO A 28 -18.92 10.98 -16.88
CA PRO A 28 -17.54 11.43 -16.68
C PRO A 28 -17.41 12.78 -15.95
N ASP A 29 -18.23 13.77 -16.31
CA ASP A 29 -18.15 15.11 -15.72
C ASP A 29 -18.48 15.12 -14.22
N GLU A 30 -19.49 14.34 -13.81
CA GLU A 30 -19.90 14.26 -12.40
C GLU A 30 -18.88 13.45 -11.58
N GLN A 31 -18.38 12.34 -12.13
CA GLN A 31 -17.29 11.58 -11.51
C GLN A 31 -16.04 12.46 -11.32
N ALA A 32 -15.66 13.23 -12.34
CA ALA A 32 -14.52 14.14 -12.25
C ALA A 32 -14.74 15.22 -11.18
N ALA A 33 -15.94 15.80 -11.09
CA ALA A 33 -16.27 16.77 -10.06
C ALA A 33 -16.15 16.19 -8.63
N ARG A 34 -16.56 14.94 -8.43
CA ARG A 34 -16.43 14.23 -7.15
C ARG A 34 -14.98 13.96 -6.76
N VAL A 35 -14.14 13.57 -7.73
CA VAL A 35 -12.70 13.42 -7.52
C VAL A 35 -12.08 14.76 -7.11
N VAL A 36 -12.43 15.85 -7.79
CA VAL A 36 -11.95 17.20 -7.44
C VAL A 36 -12.40 17.60 -6.04
N GLU A 37 -13.65 17.31 -5.66
CA GLU A 37 -14.16 17.55 -4.31
C GLU A 37 -13.36 16.77 -3.26
N ALA A 38 -13.11 15.47 -3.49
CA ALA A 38 -12.34 14.62 -2.60
C ALA A 38 -10.90 15.16 -2.41
N LEU A 39 -10.22 15.51 -3.50
CA LEU A 39 -8.88 16.11 -3.46
C LEU A 39 -8.87 17.46 -2.75
N THR A 40 -9.86 18.31 -3.02
CA THR A 40 -9.98 19.63 -2.40
C THR A 40 -10.16 19.50 -0.89
N LYS A 41 -11.03 18.59 -0.44
CA LYS A 41 -11.23 18.30 0.98
C LYS A 41 -10.00 17.68 1.64
N PHE A 42 -9.29 16.80 0.94
CA PHE A 42 -8.05 16.24 1.46
C PHE A 42 -6.99 17.33 1.65
N ASN A 43 -6.84 18.21 0.65
CA ASN A 43 -5.85 19.28 0.64
C ASN A 43 -6.03 20.32 1.76
N THR A 44 -7.22 20.44 2.36
CA THR A 44 -7.42 21.36 3.51
C THR A 44 -6.75 20.88 4.79
N HIS A 45 -6.50 19.57 4.91
CA HIS A 45 -5.93 18.96 6.12
C HIS A 45 -4.55 18.32 5.86
N THR A 46 -4.31 17.93 4.62
CA THR A 46 -3.05 17.36 4.14
C THR A 46 -2.66 18.09 2.85
N PRO A 47 -1.98 19.25 2.95
CA PRO A 47 -1.66 20.06 1.77
C PRO A 47 -0.81 19.27 0.78
N ILE A 48 -1.33 19.08 -0.42
CA ILE A 48 -0.68 18.36 -1.52
C ILE A 48 -0.36 19.28 -2.69
N THR A 49 0.75 18.99 -3.35
CA THR A 49 1.21 19.69 -4.55
C THR A 49 1.40 18.70 -5.69
N PRO A 50 1.08 19.04 -6.94
CA PRO A 50 1.29 18.16 -8.08
C PRO A 50 2.78 17.78 -8.22
N ALA A 51 3.04 16.52 -8.52
CA ALA A 51 4.38 16.02 -8.81
C ALA A 51 4.85 16.43 -10.21
N LEU A 52 6.16 16.31 -10.46
CA LEU A 52 6.71 16.52 -11.78
C LEU A 52 6.31 15.38 -12.73
N PRO A 53 5.99 15.66 -13.99
CA PRO A 53 5.67 14.62 -14.95
C PRO A 53 6.78 13.56 -15.09
N GLY A 54 6.39 12.29 -15.09
CA GLY A 54 7.30 11.15 -15.30
C GLY A 54 8.07 10.70 -14.06
N GLU A 55 7.80 11.28 -12.89
CA GLU A 55 8.34 10.76 -11.64
C GLU A 55 7.71 9.43 -11.25
N MET A 56 8.54 8.49 -10.87
CA MET A 56 8.15 7.14 -10.48
C MET A 56 8.62 6.82 -9.06
N VAL A 57 7.88 5.95 -8.37
CA VAL A 57 8.33 5.28 -7.16
C VAL A 57 8.67 3.83 -7.46
N ASP A 58 9.78 3.34 -6.93
CA ASP A 58 10.13 1.92 -6.99
C ASP A 58 9.30 1.11 -5.99
N LEU A 59 8.70 0.01 -6.45
CA LEU A 59 7.88 -0.90 -5.66
C LEU A 59 8.73 -2.05 -5.10
N ALA A 60 9.89 -1.72 -4.49
CA ALA A 60 10.86 -2.68 -3.97
C ALA A 60 11.35 -3.70 -5.04
N GLY A 61 11.55 -3.21 -6.26
CA GLY A 61 11.92 -4.01 -7.43
C GLY A 61 10.76 -4.80 -8.07
N PHE A 62 9.55 -4.81 -7.51
CA PHE A 62 8.39 -5.50 -8.10
C PHE A 62 7.70 -4.70 -9.22
N GLY A 63 8.17 -3.50 -9.50
CA GLY A 63 7.63 -2.62 -10.52
C GLY A 63 7.84 -1.16 -10.14
N GLN A 64 7.20 -0.28 -10.89
CA GLN A 64 7.22 1.15 -10.64
C GLN A 64 5.82 1.72 -10.81
N ALA A 65 5.49 2.76 -10.04
CA ALA A 65 4.22 3.48 -10.16
C ALA A 65 4.48 4.99 -10.29
N PRO A 66 3.69 5.70 -11.12
CA PRO A 66 3.74 7.16 -11.20
C PRO A 66 3.38 7.84 -9.88
N VAL A 67 4.08 8.94 -9.60
CA VAL A 67 3.78 9.84 -8.50
C VAL A 67 2.96 11.00 -9.04
N TYR A 68 1.82 11.28 -8.41
CA TYR A 68 0.92 12.37 -8.83
C TYR A 68 0.98 13.58 -7.92
N PHE A 69 1.20 13.37 -6.63
CA PHE A 69 1.24 14.45 -5.66
C PHE A 69 2.32 14.23 -4.61
N TYR A 70 2.83 15.34 -4.07
CA TYR A 70 3.60 15.38 -2.85
C TYR A 70 2.76 15.99 -1.73
N GLY A 71 2.80 15.39 -0.55
CA GLY A 71 2.28 15.98 0.67
C GLY A 71 3.35 15.98 1.78
N PRO A 72 2.96 16.35 3.01
CA PRO A 72 3.87 16.40 4.16
C PRO A 72 4.50 15.04 4.46
N GLU A 73 3.73 13.98 4.24
CA GLU A 73 4.12 12.59 4.51
C GLU A 73 4.87 11.94 3.33
N GLY A 74 5.08 12.65 2.21
CA GLY A 74 5.85 12.17 1.08
C GLY A 74 5.07 12.11 -0.22
N LYS A 75 5.16 10.98 -0.94
CA LYS A 75 4.68 10.83 -2.32
C LYS A 75 3.35 10.08 -2.36
N TYR A 76 2.45 10.48 -3.24
CA TYR A 76 1.15 9.85 -3.47
C TYR A 76 1.06 9.26 -4.87
N CYS A 77 0.63 8.00 -4.94
CA CYS A 77 0.46 7.23 -6.18
C CYS A 77 -1.00 6.78 -6.33
N LEU A 78 -1.44 6.46 -7.54
CA LEU A 78 -2.75 5.85 -7.76
C LEU A 78 -2.71 4.35 -7.41
N LEU A 79 -3.69 3.90 -6.64
CA LEU A 79 -3.82 2.48 -6.28
C LEU A 79 -3.98 1.61 -7.53
N SER A 80 -4.74 2.05 -8.52
CA SER A 80 -4.91 1.34 -9.80
C SER A 80 -3.59 1.05 -10.52
N GLU A 81 -2.70 2.03 -10.63
CA GLU A 81 -1.40 1.86 -11.29
C GLU A 81 -0.43 1.01 -10.45
N VAL A 82 -0.44 1.16 -9.12
CA VAL A 82 0.35 0.29 -8.23
C VAL A 82 -0.16 -1.16 -8.34
N ALA A 83 -1.47 -1.38 -8.33
CA ALA A 83 -2.07 -2.70 -8.47
C ALA A 83 -1.74 -3.34 -9.82
N GLN A 84 -1.83 -2.56 -10.90
CA GLN A 84 -1.43 -3.00 -12.24
C GLN A 84 0.04 -3.42 -12.28
N ALA A 85 0.94 -2.62 -11.73
CA ALA A 85 2.38 -2.94 -11.68
C ALA A 85 2.65 -4.26 -10.92
N LEU A 86 1.85 -4.56 -9.89
CA LEU A 86 1.96 -5.77 -9.08
C LEU A 86 1.14 -6.95 -9.63
N GLY A 87 0.40 -6.79 -10.73
CA GLY A 87 -0.47 -7.84 -11.28
C GLY A 87 -1.67 -8.17 -10.39
N MET A 88 -2.09 -7.24 -9.52
CA MET A 88 -3.24 -7.40 -8.64
C MET A 88 -4.49 -6.80 -9.30
N PRO A 89 -5.62 -7.53 -9.37
CA PRO A 89 -6.86 -6.95 -9.89
C PRO A 89 -7.34 -5.76 -9.06
N ILE A 90 -7.84 -4.71 -9.73
CA ILE A 90 -8.20 -3.45 -9.06
C ILE A 90 -9.29 -3.61 -8.00
N TRP A 91 -10.26 -4.52 -8.17
CA TRP A 91 -11.28 -4.75 -7.15
C TRP A 91 -10.73 -5.37 -5.86
N GLU A 92 -9.72 -6.25 -5.94
CA GLU A 92 -9.01 -6.78 -4.77
C GLU A 92 -8.20 -5.67 -4.10
N ALA A 93 -7.52 -4.84 -4.91
CA ALA A 93 -6.75 -3.71 -4.39
C ALA A 93 -7.65 -2.69 -3.68
N CYS A 94 -8.79 -2.35 -4.29
CA CYS A 94 -9.80 -1.45 -3.73
C CYS A 94 -10.38 -2.02 -2.43
N LYS A 95 -10.65 -3.32 -2.36
CA LYS A 95 -11.11 -3.98 -1.13
C LYS A 95 -10.09 -3.84 -0.01
N TRP A 96 -8.81 -4.06 -0.31
CA TRP A 96 -7.73 -3.85 0.66
C TRP A 96 -7.67 -2.38 1.13
N ALA A 97 -7.67 -1.42 0.20
CA ALA A 97 -7.58 0.01 0.54
C ALA A 97 -8.78 0.47 1.38
N ARG A 98 -9.98 -0.01 1.07
CA ARG A 98 -11.19 0.24 1.87
C ARG A 98 -11.03 -0.28 3.29
N GLN A 99 -10.49 -1.49 3.47
CA GLN A 99 -10.24 -2.05 4.79
C GLN A 99 -9.22 -1.20 5.57
N GLN A 100 -8.12 -0.80 4.94
CA GLN A 100 -7.11 0.05 5.60
C GLN A 100 -7.68 1.43 5.97
N HIS A 101 -8.50 2.02 5.11
CA HIS A 101 -9.16 3.29 5.39
C HIS A 101 -10.13 3.17 6.58
N LEU A 102 -10.83 2.05 6.73
CA LEU A 102 -11.69 1.80 7.90
C LEU A 102 -10.88 1.68 9.20
N HIS A 103 -9.77 0.95 9.20
CA HIS A 103 -8.89 0.91 10.36
C HIS A 103 -8.34 2.31 10.71
N ALA A 104 -7.94 3.08 9.70
CA ALA A 104 -7.46 4.45 9.91
C ALA A 104 -8.54 5.37 10.50
N LEU A 105 -9.81 5.17 10.15
CA LEU A 105 -10.94 5.88 10.76
C LEU A 105 -11.15 5.48 12.22
N GLU A 106 -11.02 4.19 12.54
CA GLU A 106 -11.09 3.68 13.90
C GLU A 106 -9.96 4.26 14.77
N ASP A 107 -8.71 4.18 14.30
CA ASP A 107 -7.53 4.75 14.97
C ASP A 107 -7.68 6.26 15.18
N GLN A 108 -8.17 6.99 14.17
CA GLN A 108 -8.38 8.43 14.28
C GLN A 108 -9.41 8.77 15.36
N ARG A 109 -10.49 7.97 15.44
CA ARG A 109 -11.53 8.15 16.44
C ARG A 109 -10.98 7.92 17.85
N GLU A 110 -10.21 6.86 18.06
CA GLU A 110 -9.55 6.58 19.35
C GLU A 110 -8.62 7.73 19.75
N MET A 111 -7.78 8.22 18.83
CA MET A 111 -6.91 9.37 19.09
C MET A 111 -7.67 10.65 19.45
N ASP A 112 -8.81 10.91 18.80
CA ASP A 112 -9.64 12.09 19.09
C ASP A 112 -10.36 11.96 20.44
N GLU A 113 -10.82 10.76 20.80
CA GLU A 113 -11.40 10.45 22.12
C GLU A 113 -10.37 10.61 23.24
N GLU A 114 -9.14 10.12 23.05
CA GLU A 114 -8.04 10.27 24.01
C GLU A 114 -7.63 11.74 24.19
N ARG A 115 -7.63 12.53 23.10
CA ARG A 115 -7.33 13.97 23.17
C ARG A 115 -8.39 14.75 23.93
N GLY A 116 -9.67 14.35 23.81
CA GLY A 116 -10.78 14.88 24.61
C GLY A 116 -11.14 16.35 24.37
N ASP A 117 -10.70 16.94 23.26
CA ASP A 117 -10.93 18.36 22.93
C ASP A 117 -12.18 18.61 22.07
N GLY A 118 -12.89 17.53 21.68
CA GLY A 118 -14.09 17.58 20.86
C GLY A 118 -13.85 17.94 19.39
N LEU A 119 -12.59 18.00 18.94
CA LEU A 119 -12.23 18.24 17.55
C LEU A 119 -12.02 16.92 16.79
N LEU A 120 -12.26 16.92 15.48
CA LEU A 120 -11.97 15.78 14.60
C LEU A 120 -10.59 15.96 13.97
N GLY A 121 -9.72 14.97 14.14
CA GLY A 121 -8.40 14.92 13.55
C GLY A 121 -8.38 14.20 12.20
N TYR A 122 -7.21 14.25 11.55
CA TYR A 122 -6.97 13.67 10.22
C TYR A 122 -5.60 12.95 10.12
N ALA A 123 -4.89 12.78 11.24
CA ALA A 123 -3.54 12.24 11.26
C ALA A 123 -3.47 10.82 10.68
N CYS A 124 -4.42 9.94 11.01
CA CYS A 124 -4.44 8.56 10.50
C CYS A 124 -4.96 8.46 9.06
N LEU A 125 -5.71 9.47 8.59
CA LEU A 125 -6.39 9.45 7.29
C LEU A 125 -5.51 9.94 6.13
N ARG A 126 -4.28 10.38 6.41
CA ARG A 126 -3.40 11.00 5.40
C ARG A 126 -2.89 10.03 4.36
N ASP A 127 -2.95 8.74 4.63
CA ASP A 127 -2.30 7.73 3.79
C ASP A 127 -3.20 7.12 2.73
N TYR A 128 -4.52 7.25 2.89
CA TYR A 128 -5.52 6.62 2.04
C TYR A 128 -6.61 7.63 1.72
N LEU A 129 -6.55 8.24 0.54
CA LEU A 129 -7.62 9.10 0.05
C LEU A 129 -8.49 8.34 -0.94
N ASP A 130 -9.73 8.08 -0.56
CA ASP A 130 -10.78 7.64 -1.49
C ASP A 130 -11.09 8.77 -2.49
N LEU A 131 -10.87 8.51 -3.78
CA LEU A 131 -11.14 9.48 -4.85
C LEU A 131 -12.63 9.57 -5.20
N ARG A 132 -13.49 8.77 -4.56
CA ARG A 132 -14.94 8.71 -4.77
C ARG A 132 -15.33 8.42 -6.21
N LEU A 133 -14.47 7.67 -6.90
CA LEU A 133 -14.70 7.13 -8.21
C LEU A 133 -15.54 5.86 -8.08
N TRP A 134 -16.63 5.77 -8.83
CA TRP A 134 -17.52 4.62 -8.80
C TRP A 134 -17.50 3.88 -10.13
N CYS A 135 -16.88 2.70 -10.10
CA CYS A 135 -16.70 1.84 -11.26
C CYS A 135 -17.25 0.44 -10.98
N VAL A 136 -17.55 -0.28 -12.04
CA VAL A 136 -17.99 -1.68 -12.02
C VAL A 136 -17.14 -2.49 -12.97
N ALA A 137 -16.61 -3.62 -12.49
CA ALA A 137 -15.96 -4.61 -13.35
C ALA A 137 -16.86 -5.85 -13.50
N GLU A 138 -16.89 -6.43 -14.69
CA GLU A 138 -17.47 -7.75 -14.90
C GLU A 138 -16.52 -8.84 -14.39
N LYS A 139 -16.96 -9.63 -13.42
CA LYS A 139 -16.30 -10.88 -13.03
C LYS A 139 -16.68 -11.96 -14.03
N SER A 140 -15.69 -12.73 -14.49
CA SER A 140 -15.89 -13.92 -15.34
C SER A 140 -16.80 -14.99 -14.73
N GLU A 141 -17.05 -14.93 -13.41
CA GLU A 141 -17.95 -15.83 -12.71
C GLU A 141 -19.41 -15.45 -12.94
N ILE A 142 -20.19 -16.41 -13.45
CA ILE A 142 -21.64 -16.30 -13.58
C ILE A 142 -22.28 -16.40 -12.19
N ASN A 143 -23.20 -15.50 -11.88
CA ASN A 143 -24.05 -15.61 -10.70
C ASN A 143 -25.00 -16.81 -10.87
N PRO A 144 -24.90 -17.86 -10.03
CA PRO A 144 -25.73 -19.05 -10.18
C PRO A 144 -27.23 -18.79 -9.98
N ALA A 145 -27.60 -17.68 -9.32
CA ALA A 145 -28.99 -17.30 -9.11
C ALA A 145 -29.62 -16.57 -10.30
N THR A 146 -28.83 -15.80 -11.07
CA THR A 146 -29.35 -14.95 -12.15
C THR A 146 -28.89 -15.37 -13.55
N GLY A 147 -27.88 -16.23 -13.66
CA GLY A 147 -27.29 -16.64 -14.94
C GLY A 147 -26.51 -15.52 -15.65
N GLN A 148 -26.29 -14.38 -14.99
CA GLN A 148 -25.59 -13.22 -15.52
C GLN A 148 -24.17 -13.08 -14.95
N PRO A 149 -23.26 -12.37 -15.64
CA PRO A 149 -21.97 -11.99 -15.08
C PRO A 149 -22.14 -11.29 -13.73
N ARG A 150 -21.26 -11.59 -12.77
CA ARG A 150 -21.23 -10.87 -11.50
C ARG A 150 -20.53 -9.54 -11.70
N HIS A 151 -21.22 -8.45 -11.42
CA HIS A 151 -20.62 -7.12 -11.33
C HIS A 151 -19.94 -6.94 -9.97
N ILE A 152 -18.74 -6.36 -9.96
CA ILE A 152 -18.01 -5.99 -8.75
C ILE A 152 -17.75 -4.49 -8.77
N ASP A 153 -18.25 -3.81 -7.74
CA ASP A 153 -17.97 -2.40 -7.54
C ASP A 153 -16.53 -2.19 -7.07
N TYR A 154 -15.85 -1.22 -7.67
CA TYR A 154 -14.55 -0.73 -7.23
C TYR A 154 -14.45 0.78 -7.40
N GLY A 155 -13.40 1.34 -6.80
CA GLY A 155 -13.00 2.73 -6.99
C GLY A 155 -11.49 2.82 -7.07
N ASP A 156 -10.97 4.03 -6.91
CA ASP A 156 -9.54 4.28 -6.89
C ASP A 156 -9.16 5.17 -5.69
N TYR A 157 -7.92 5.04 -5.26
CA TYR A 157 -7.39 5.73 -4.09
C TYR A 157 -6.07 6.40 -4.43
N LEU A 158 -5.79 7.55 -3.82
CA LEU A 158 -4.40 7.96 -3.64
C LEU A 158 -3.82 7.26 -2.41
N LEU A 159 -2.69 6.60 -2.63
CA LEU A 159 -1.95 5.87 -1.63
C LEU A 159 -0.63 6.59 -1.33
N SER A 160 -0.38 6.87 -0.06
CA SER A 160 0.92 7.36 0.41
C SER A 160 2.01 6.31 0.20
N ARG A 161 3.22 6.76 -0.15
CA ARG A 161 4.42 5.93 -0.32
C ARG A 161 4.65 5.00 0.87
N ASP A 162 4.40 5.48 2.08
CA ASP A 162 4.66 4.72 3.31
C ASP A 162 3.77 3.49 3.45
N ARG A 163 2.68 3.42 2.68
CA ARG A 163 1.78 2.25 2.63
C ARG A 163 2.09 1.28 1.50
N LEU A 164 3.00 1.62 0.58
CA LEU A 164 3.35 0.74 -0.54
C LEU A 164 3.90 -0.59 -0.07
N LEU A 165 4.75 -0.61 0.97
CA LEU A 165 5.30 -1.87 1.48
C LEU A 165 4.20 -2.79 2.04
N ALA A 166 3.25 -2.22 2.79
CA ALA A 166 2.10 -2.97 3.31
C ALA A 166 1.20 -3.48 2.18
N PHE A 167 1.01 -2.68 1.13
CA PHE A 167 0.25 -3.09 -0.04
C PHE A 167 0.94 -4.20 -0.83
N ILE A 168 2.26 -4.10 -1.08
CA ILE A 168 3.04 -5.16 -1.73
C ILE A 168 2.99 -6.46 -0.91
N ALA A 169 3.06 -6.37 0.42
CA ALA A 169 2.91 -7.51 1.31
C ALA A 169 1.52 -8.19 1.22
N ALA A 170 0.48 -7.44 0.87
CA ALA A 170 -0.87 -7.94 0.64
C ALA A 170 -1.14 -8.36 -0.82
N SER A 171 -0.20 -8.10 -1.73
CA SER A 171 -0.29 -8.44 -3.14
C SER A 171 0.13 -9.90 -3.42
N PRO A 172 0.00 -10.40 -4.67
CA PRO A 172 0.52 -11.72 -5.05
C PRO A 172 2.01 -11.94 -4.71
N TRP A 173 2.79 -10.86 -4.60
CA TRP A 173 4.21 -10.88 -4.30
C TRP A 173 4.54 -10.92 -2.80
N GLY A 174 3.55 -10.88 -1.91
CA GLY A 174 3.78 -10.72 -0.48
C GLY A 174 4.70 -11.78 0.13
N LYS A 175 4.57 -13.04 -0.29
CA LYS A 175 5.44 -14.14 0.16
C LYS A 175 6.90 -13.93 -0.25
N GLU A 176 7.10 -13.46 -1.48
CA GLU A 176 8.44 -13.21 -2.00
C GLU A 176 9.07 -11.97 -1.37
N LEU A 177 8.30 -10.89 -1.20
CA LEU A 177 8.74 -9.71 -0.45
C LEU A 177 9.24 -10.12 0.95
N MET A 178 8.47 -10.94 1.69
CA MET A 178 8.88 -11.39 3.02
C MET A 178 10.15 -12.26 2.99
N SER A 179 10.33 -13.08 1.95
CA SER A 179 11.57 -13.86 1.74
C SER A 179 12.76 -12.99 1.37
N ASN A 180 12.54 -11.91 0.61
CA ASN A 180 13.56 -10.93 0.25
C ASN A 180 13.99 -10.11 1.48
N MET A 181 13.04 -9.75 2.36
CA MET A 181 13.30 -8.97 3.56
C MET A 181 13.85 -9.77 4.76
N SER A 182 13.78 -11.11 4.75
CA SER A 182 14.09 -11.94 5.94
C SER A 182 15.50 -11.69 6.50
N ASP A 183 16.50 -11.58 5.64
CA ASP A 183 17.89 -11.33 6.06
C ASP A 183 18.07 -9.92 6.63
N LEU A 184 17.38 -8.94 6.05
CA LEU A 184 17.41 -7.57 6.54
C LEU A 184 16.74 -7.46 7.92
N PHE A 185 15.63 -8.18 8.12
CA PHE A 185 15.00 -8.31 9.44
C PHE A 185 15.91 -9.00 10.45
N ALA A 186 16.64 -10.05 10.06
CA ALA A 186 17.60 -10.72 10.93
C ALA A 186 18.69 -9.73 11.41
N HIS A 187 19.23 -8.91 10.51
CA HIS A 187 20.17 -7.82 10.88
C HIS A 187 19.54 -6.78 11.83
N GLY A 188 18.31 -6.36 11.56
CA GLY A 188 17.58 -5.42 12.42
C GLY A 188 17.33 -5.97 13.82
N MET A 189 16.84 -7.21 13.91
CA MET A 189 16.58 -7.91 15.17
C MET A 189 17.87 -8.16 15.94
N LYS A 190 18.96 -8.54 15.27
CA LYS A 190 20.28 -8.68 15.90
C LYS A 190 20.74 -7.36 16.52
N LYS A 191 20.59 -6.23 15.83
CA LYS A 191 20.96 -4.91 16.37
C LYS A 191 20.11 -4.51 17.58
N PHE A 192 18.79 -4.69 17.48
CA PHE A 192 17.87 -4.35 18.57
C PHE A 192 18.06 -5.26 19.79
N MET A 193 18.06 -6.58 19.57
CA MET A 193 18.10 -7.58 20.63
C MET A 193 19.49 -7.77 21.23
N SER A 194 20.59 -7.53 20.51
CA SER A 194 21.92 -7.58 21.12
C SER A 194 22.03 -6.56 22.26
N GLY A 195 21.55 -5.33 22.06
CA GLY A 195 21.51 -4.31 23.11
C GLY A 195 20.67 -4.73 24.33
N THR A 196 19.57 -5.45 24.13
CA THR A 196 18.64 -5.87 25.20
C THR A 196 19.03 -7.19 25.87
N LEU A 197 19.67 -8.11 25.14
CA LEU A 197 19.99 -9.47 25.60
C LEU A 197 21.47 -9.66 25.96
N ASN A 198 22.31 -8.61 25.92
CA ASN A 198 23.72 -8.69 26.30
C ASN A 198 23.95 -9.32 27.69
N ASP A 199 22.98 -9.18 28.61
CA ASP A 199 23.02 -9.74 29.96
C ASP A 199 22.07 -10.94 30.19
N VAL A 200 21.39 -11.41 29.13
CA VAL A 200 20.40 -12.50 29.23
C VAL A 200 21.01 -13.79 28.65
N PRO A 201 21.15 -14.86 29.45
CA PRO A 201 21.66 -16.13 28.94
C PRO A 201 20.67 -16.75 27.96
N VAL A 202 21.05 -16.72 26.68
CA VAL A 202 20.32 -17.39 25.59
C VAL A 202 20.70 -18.86 25.57
N VAL A 203 19.70 -19.73 25.47
CA VAL A 203 19.87 -21.17 25.40
C VAL A 203 19.06 -21.78 24.27
N ARG A 204 19.53 -22.87 23.67
CA ARG A 204 18.79 -23.67 22.69
C ARG A 204 18.65 -25.11 23.14
N MET A 205 17.57 -25.74 22.70
CA MET A 205 17.32 -27.16 22.95
C MET A 205 17.94 -27.99 21.84
N ASN A 206 18.79 -28.92 22.21
CA ASN A 206 19.48 -29.83 21.32
C ASN A 206 18.55 -30.99 20.93
N GLY A 207 18.83 -31.70 19.83
CA GLY A 207 17.95 -32.76 19.32
C GLY A 207 17.76 -33.96 20.27
N ASP A 208 18.61 -34.08 21.28
CA ASP A 208 18.55 -35.07 22.37
C ASP A 208 17.81 -34.56 23.63
N GLY A 209 17.25 -33.34 23.57
CA GLY A 209 16.53 -32.70 24.68
C GLY A 209 17.40 -31.95 25.68
N THR A 210 18.72 -31.87 25.49
CA THR A 210 19.61 -31.10 26.38
C THR A 210 19.58 -29.59 26.06
N VAL A 211 19.77 -28.76 27.08
CA VAL A 211 19.82 -27.29 26.93
C VAL A 211 21.28 -26.84 26.86
N ILE A 212 21.66 -26.13 25.81
CA ILE A 212 23.03 -25.63 25.60
C ILE A 212 23.05 -24.10 25.42
N PRO A 213 24.13 -23.41 25.81
CA PRO A 213 24.29 -21.99 25.55
C PRO A 213 24.21 -21.71 24.05
N ALA A 214 23.51 -20.64 23.68
CA ALA A 214 23.49 -20.08 22.34
C ALA A 214 23.82 -18.60 22.42
N SER A 215 24.19 -18.00 21.30
CA SER A 215 24.37 -16.56 21.21
C SER A 215 23.16 -15.91 20.53
N VAL A 216 22.96 -14.62 20.75
CA VAL A 216 21.99 -13.81 19.98
C VAL A 216 22.31 -13.87 18.48
N ASP A 217 23.60 -14.03 18.15
CA ASP A 217 24.10 -14.21 16.78
C ASP A 217 23.61 -15.53 16.15
N GLU A 218 23.47 -16.60 16.93
CA GLU A 218 22.90 -17.88 16.48
C GLU A 218 21.37 -17.83 16.30
N LEU A 219 20.68 -16.97 17.05
CA LEU A 219 19.21 -16.81 16.98
C LEU A 219 18.75 -16.08 15.71
N PHE A 220 19.53 -15.09 15.25
CA PHE A 220 19.22 -14.26 14.10
C PHE A 220 20.34 -14.33 13.05
N HIS A 221 20.72 -15.56 12.71
CA HIS A 221 21.79 -15.83 11.75
C HIS A 221 21.37 -15.48 10.32
N THR A 222 22.28 -14.86 9.57
CA THR A 222 22.20 -14.66 8.12
C THR A 222 23.59 -14.72 7.53
N ASP A 223 23.72 -15.39 6.38
CA ASP A 223 25.00 -15.49 5.65
C ASP A 223 25.30 -14.24 4.81
N LEU A 224 24.36 -13.30 4.72
CA LEU A 224 24.50 -12.06 3.95
C LEU A 224 25.03 -10.93 4.83
N THR A 225 25.89 -10.08 4.26
CA THR A 225 26.19 -8.77 4.84
C THR A 225 24.93 -7.88 4.84
N GLU A 226 24.89 -6.84 5.68
CA GLU A 226 23.75 -5.92 5.73
C GLU A 226 23.49 -5.24 4.36
N GLU A 227 24.55 -4.90 3.62
CA GLU A 227 24.44 -4.31 2.29
C GLU A 227 23.84 -5.31 1.28
N GLN A 228 24.29 -6.57 1.30
CA GLN A 228 23.72 -7.63 0.47
C GLN A 228 22.27 -7.94 0.84
N ALA A 229 21.92 -7.91 2.14
CA ALA A 229 20.56 -8.09 2.61
C ALA A 229 19.64 -6.94 2.15
N ARG A 230 20.12 -5.69 2.17
CA ARG A 230 19.39 -4.55 1.61
C ARG A 230 19.19 -4.68 0.10
N ALA A 231 20.23 -5.10 -0.63
CA ALA A 231 20.12 -5.34 -2.07
C ALA A 231 19.12 -6.47 -2.38
N LYS A 232 19.14 -7.57 -1.60
CA LYS A 232 18.16 -8.67 -1.71
C LYS A 232 16.74 -8.18 -1.44
N ALA A 233 16.53 -7.37 -0.40
CA ALA A 233 15.22 -6.84 -0.03
C ALA A 233 14.55 -6.01 -1.16
N LEU A 234 15.35 -5.44 -2.07
CA LEU A 234 14.89 -4.59 -3.16
C LEU A 234 14.92 -5.28 -4.54
N ARG A 235 15.21 -6.60 -4.62
CA ARG A 235 15.51 -7.25 -5.91
C ARG A 235 14.30 -7.55 -6.80
N GLY A 236 13.08 -7.28 -6.34
CA GLY A 236 11.88 -7.66 -7.06
C GLY A 236 11.68 -9.19 -7.16
N PRO A 237 10.83 -9.65 -8.09
CA PRO A 237 10.51 -11.05 -8.22
C PRO A 237 11.64 -11.83 -8.89
N ASN A 238 12.05 -12.90 -8.25
CA ASN A 238 12.91 -13.93 -8.79
C ASN A 238 12.06 -14.87 -9.63
N ILE A 239 11.77 -14.41 -10.85
CA ILE A 239 11.16 -15.25 -11.86
C ILE A 239 12.23 -16.28 -12.25
N ASN A 240 12.27 -17.41 -11.54
CA ASN A 240 12.82 -18.61 -12.12
C ASN A 240 11.99 -18.84 -13.38
N LEU A 241 12.56 -18.55 -14.55
CA LEU A 241 12.07 -19.04 -15.82
C LEU A 241 12.25 -20.57 -15.80
N GLU A 242 11.48 -21.27 -14.97
CA GLU A 242 11.23 -22.68 -15.19
C GLU A 242 10.39 -22.74 -16.46
N GLU A 243 11.10 -23.18 -17.49
CA GLU A 243 10.71 -23.55 -18.84
C GLU A 243 9.21 -23.77 -19.01
N GLY A 244 8.67 -23.15 -20.06
CA GLY A 244 7.41 -23.61 -20.61
C GLY A 244 7.54 -25.09 -20.98
N GLU A 245 6.69 -25.91 -20.35
CA GLU A 245 6.20 -27.16 -20.91
C GLU A 245 4.74 -27.00 -21.32
#